data_AF-A0A0E3SE95-F1
#
_entry.id   AF-A0A0E3SE95-F1
#
_cell.length_a   1.000
_cell.length_b   1.000
_cell.length_c   1.000
_cell.angle_alpha   90.00
_cell.angle_beta   90.00
_cell.angle_gamma   90.00
#
_symmetry.space_group_name_H-M   'P 1'
#
loop_
_entity.id
_entity.type
_entity.pdbx_description
1 polymer ?
#
loop_
_entity_poly.entity_id
_entity_poly.type
_entity_poly.pdbx_seq_one_letter_code
_entity_poly.pdbx_strand_id
1 'polypeptide(L)'
;MYGQLQANSKVEACFWQPGEAAGKMMRVAGNIEFVDDPELKKKVLEDRPFLKEFGLTFDHPGLIIFRIAKGEAYFWTMATNFEPKKFIKFGD
;
A
#
# COMPACT_ATOMS: atom_id res chain seq x y z
N MET A 1 8.59 -5.68 -9.90
CA MET A 1 7.69 -5.66 -8.74
C MET A 1 6.62 -6.75 -8.82
N TYR A 2 5.77 -6.81 -9.86
CA TYR A 2 4.69 -7.82 -9.96
C TYR A 2 5.17 -9.28 -9.76
N GLY A 3 6.20 -9.73 -10.48
CA GLY A 3 6.73 -11.09 -10.32
C GLY A 3 7.27 -11.41 -8.91
N GLN A 4 7.78 -10.39 -8.19
CA GLN A 4 8.23 -10.58 -6.80
C GLN A 4 7.03 -10.76 -5.86
N LEU A 5 5.95 -10.00 -6.07
CA LEU A 5 4.72 -10.12 -5.28
C LEU A 5 4.00 -11.44 -5.51
N GLN A 6 4.14 -12.03 -6.70
CA GLN A 6 3.64 -13.39 -6.99
C GLN A 6 4.46 -14.46 -6.24
N ALA A 7 5.78 -14.29 -6.13
CA ALA A 7 6.65 -15.24 -5.43
C ALA A 7 6.58 -15.09 -3.89
N ASN A 8 6.37 -13.87 -3.39
CA ASN A 8 6.28 -13.58 -1.97
C ASN A 8 5.31 -12.41 -1.73
N SER A 9 4.18 -12.71 -1.07
CA SER A 9 3.13 -11.73 -0.80
C SER A 9 3.45 -10.79 0.38
N LYS A 10 4.51 -11.04 1.16
CA LYS A 10 4.89 -10.21 2.31
C LYS A 10 5.42 -8.87 1.84
N VAL A 11 4.77 -7.79 2.26
CA VAL A 11 5.16 -6.42 1.92
C VAL A 11 5.10 -5.52 3.14
N GLU A 12 5.77 -4.37 3.02
CA GLU A 12 5.61 -3.26 3.93
C GLU A 12 5.51 -1.95 3.16
N ALA A 13 4.47 -1.16 3.44
CA ALA A 13 4.31 0.19 2.93
C ALA A 13 4.77 1.20 3.99
N CYS A 14 5.63 2.13 3.58
CA CYS A 14 6.16 3.19 4.43
C CYS A 14 5.61 4.55 3.96
N PHE A 15 4.90 5.25 4.84
CA PHE A 15 4.40 6.59 4.57
C PHE A 15 5.09 7.58 5.49
N TRP A 16 5.54 8.68 4.90
CA TRP A 16 6.19 9.75 5.62
C TRP A 16 5.32 11.00 5.58
N GLN A 17 5.07 11.56 6.76
CA GLN A 17 4.49 12.88 6.92
C GLN A 17 5.60 13.86 7.31
N PRO A 18 5.95 14.83 6.44
CA PRO A 18 6.88 15.89 6.78
C PRO A 18 6.41 16.68 8.01
N GLY A 19 7.35 17.17 8.81
CA GLY A 19 7.08 17.95 10.02
C GLY A 19 8.39 18.35 10.71
N GLU A 20 8.31 18.81 11.96
CA GLU A 20 9.50 19.11 12.77
C GLU A 20 10.42 17.88 12.92
N ALA A 21 11.72 18.14 13.01
CA ALA A 21 12.77 17.12 12.98
C ALA A 21 12.65 16.21 11.73
N ALA A 22 12.59 14.88 11.88
CA ALA A 22 12.40 13.96 10.75
C ALA A 22 10.93 13.67 10.43
N GLY A 23 9.98 14.38 11.04
CA GLY A 23 8.55 14.15 10.86
C GLY A 23 8.03 12.86 11.50
N LYS A 24 6.88 12.39 11.00
CA LYS A 24 6.18 11.20 11.49
C LYS A 24 6.18 10.13 10.41
N MET A 25 6.55 8.92 10.79
CA MET A 25 6.57 7.75 9.92
C MET A 25 5.44 6.80 10.29
N MET A 26 4.78 6.23 9.28
CA MET A 26 3.85 5.12 9.39
C MET A 26 4.41 3.93 8.60
N ARG A 27 4.47 2.76 9.21
CA ARG A 27 4.83 1.51 8.56
C ARG A 27 3.67 0.54 8.65
N VAL A 28 3.31 -0.06 7.54
CA VAL A 28 2.17 -0.99 7.41
C VAL A 28 2.70 -2.27 6.80
N ALA A 29 2.72 -3.35 7.58
CA ALA A 29 3.19 -4.66 7.16
C ALA A 29 2.01 -5.64 7.01
N GLY A 30 2.06 -6.48 5.98
CA GLY A 30 1.05 -7.51 5.77
C GLY A 30 1.32 -8.33 4.52
N ASN A 31 0.32 -9.12 4.12
CA ASN A 31 0.35 -9.87 2.88
C ASN A 31 -0.54 -9.18 1.84
N ILE A 32 -0.06 -9.13 0.60
CA ILE A 32 -0.87 -8.63 -0.51
C ILE A 32 -1.91 -9.67 -0.96
N GLU A 33 -3.07 -9.17 -1.35
CA GLU A 33 -4.11 -9.90 -2.06
C GLU A 33 -4.27 -9.26 -3.44
N PHE A 34 -4.14 -10.03 -4.52
CA PHE A 34 -4.52 -9.56 -5.85
C PHE A 34 -6.04 -9.47 -5.93
N VAL A 35 -6.54 -8.37 -6.48
CA VAL A 35 -7.97 -8.08 -6.57
C VAL A 35 -8.36 -7.96 -8.03
N ASP A 36 -9.28 -8.82 -8.46
CA ASP A 36 -9.87 -8.77 -9.79
C ASP A 36 -11.35 -8.40 -9.68
N ASP A 37 -11.59 -7.14 -9.34
CA ASP A 37 -12.93 -6.57 -9.16
C ASP A 37 -13.18 -5.50 -10.25
N PRO A 38 -14.15 -5.72 -11.15
CA PRO A 38 -14.54 -4.76 -12.19
C PRO A 38 -14.90 -3.36 -11.64
N GLU A 39 -15.60 -3.27 -10.51
CA GLU A 39 -16.02 -1.99 -9.94
C GLU A 39 -14.80 -1.22 -9.43
N LEU A 40 -13.87 -1.92 -8.79
CA LEU A 40 -12.62 -1.34 -8.32
C LEU A 40 -11.72 -0.91 -9.49
N LYS A 41 -11.62 -1.71 -10.56
CA LYS A 41 -10.87 -1.33 -11.78
C LYS A 41 -11.41 -0.04 -12.38
N LYS A 42 -12.74 0.08 -12.50
CA LYS A 42 -13.38 1.30 -12.99
C LYS A 42 -13.05 2.49 -12.09
N LYS A 43 -13.22 2.34 -10.77
CA LYS A 43 -12.89 3.39 -9.80
C LYS A 43 -11.42 3.82 -9.86
N VAL A 44 -10.49 2.88 -10.02
CA VAL A 44 -9.05 3.20 -10.15
C VAL A 44 -8.77 4.07 -11.37
N LEU A 45 -9.38 3.76 -12.51
CA LEU A 45 -9.20 4.53 -13.76
C LEU A 45 -9.90 5.90 -13.73
N GLU A 46 -10.96 6.05 -12.93
CA GLU A 46 -11.66 7.32 -12.70
C GLU A 46 -10.88 8.21 -11.70
N ASP A 47 -10.45 7.66 -10.57
CA ASP A 47 -9.72 8.39 -9.52
C ASP A 47 -8.29 8.76 -9.93
N ARG A 48 -7.71 8.04 -10.92
CA ARG A 48 -6.33 8.24 -11.41
C ARG A 48 -6.30 8.38 -12.94
N PRO A 49 -6.80 9.51 -13.50
CA PRO A 49 -6.88 9.70 -14.95
C PRO A 49 -5.54 9.54 -15.67
N PHE A 50 -4.43 9.88 -15.00
CA PHE A 50 -3.07 9.75 -15.54
C PHE A 50 -2.73 8.31 -15.95
N LEU A 51 -3.34 7.28 -15.36
CA LEU A 51 -3.10 5.88 -15.76
C LEU A 51 -3.51 5.64 -17.22
N LYS A 52 -4.53 6.35 -17.71
CA LYS A 52 -4.95 6.28 -19.12
C LYS A 52 -3.89 6.89 -20.05
N GLU A 53 -3.19 7.94 -19.61
CA GLU A 53 -2.06 8.53 -20.35
C GLU A 53 -0.88 7.56 -20.48
N PHE A 54 -0.71 6.66 -19.49
CA PHE A 54 0.24 5.55 -19.56
C PHE A 54 -0.24 4.36 -20.41
N GLY A 55 -1.40 4.45 -21.07
CA GLY A 55 -1.97 3.40 -21.90
C GLY A 55 -2.68 2.29 -21.11
N LEU A 56 -2.90 2.46 -19.81
CA LEU A 56 -3.64 1.49 -19.00
C LEU A 56 -5.14 1.66 -19.25
N THR A 57 -5.74 0.64 -19.85
CA THR A 57 -7.18 0.51 -20.05
C THR A 57 -7.76 -0.54 -19.10
N PHE A 58 -9.09 -0.65 -19.06
CA PHE A 58 -9.80 -1.58 -18.19
C PHE A 58 -9.33 -3.03 -18.33
N ASP A 59 -9.10 -3.49 -19.57
CA ASP A 59 -8.65 -4.85 -19.90
C ASP A 59 -7.14 -4.97 -20.08
N HIS A 60 -6.37 -3.92 -19.77
CA HIS A 60 -4.94 -3.95 -20.00
C HIS A 60 -4.27 -4.97 -19.06
N PRO A 61 -3.48 -5.94 -19.56
CA PRO A 61 -2.87 -6.99 -18.73
C PRO A 61 -1.88 -6.44 -17.69
N GLY A 62 -1.38 -5.23 -17.90
CA GLY A 62 -0.55 -4.49 -16.94
C GLY A 62 -1.33 -3.73 -15.85
N LEU A 63 -2.66 -3.66 -15.90
CA LEU A 63 -3.48 -3.05 -14.85
C LEU A 63 -3.71 -4.09 -13.74
N ILE A 64 -2.77 -4.14 -12.80
CA ILE A 64 -2.76 -5.12 -11.72
C ILE A 64 -3.08 -4.40 -10.40
N ILE A 65 -4.18 -4.80 -9.77
CA ILE A 65 -4.62 -4.22 -8.50
C ILE A 65 -4.34 -5.23 -7.38
N PHE A 66 -3.77 -4.74 -6.29
CA PHE A 66 -3.59 -5.51 -5.07
C PHE A 66 -3.82 -4.63 -3.84
N ARG A 67 -4.08 -5.26 -2.70
CA ARG A 67 -4.30 -4.58 -1.41
C ARG A 67 -3.60 -5.32 -0.27
N ILE A 68 -3.33 -4.62 0.82
CA ILE A 68 -2.99 -5.23 2.11
C ILE A 68 -4.28 -5.23 2.93
N ALA A 69 -5.04 -6.32 2.90
CA ALA A 69 -6.34 -6.37 3.59
C ALA A 69 -6.22 -6.60 5.09
N LYS A 70 -5.18 -7.33 5.50
CA LYS A 70 -4.90 -7.69 6.90
C LYS A 70 -3.44 -7.48 7.22
N GLY A 71 -3.15 -7.03 8.42
CA GLY A 71 -1.77 -6.79 8.84
C GLY A 71 -1.65 -5.99 10.13
N GLU A 72 -0.47 -5.40 10.28
CA GLU A 72 -0.13 -4.55 11.40
C GLU A 72 0.46 -3.22 10.91
N ALA A 73 0.10 -2.15 11.60
CA ALA A 73 0.64 -0.83 11.36
C ALA A 73 1.27 -0.29 12.65
N TYR A 74 2.30 0.54 12.52
CA TYR A 74 2.82 1.30 13.65
C TYR A 74 3.35 2.64 13.18
N PHE A 75 3.45 3.55 14.15
CA PHE A 75 3.97 4.89 13.94
C PHE A 75 5.23 5.12 14.76
N TRP A 76 6.10 5.98 14.28
CA TRP A 76 7.21 6.50 15.05
C TRP A 76 7.59 7.92 14.62
N THR A 77 8.22 8.64 15.53
CA THR A 77 8.87 9.93 15.29
C THR A 77 10.33 9.82 15.74
N MET A 78 11.17 10.82 15.45
CA MET A 78 12.56 10.81 15.97
C MET A 78 12.63 10.67 17.49
N ALA A 79 11.66 11.20 18.23
CA ALA A 79 11.61 11.08 19.68
C ALA A 79 11.27 9.66 20.16
N THR A 80 10.43 8.92 19.42
CA THR A 80 9.93 7.60 19.81
C THR A 80 10.56 6.44 19.03
N ASN A 81 11.61 6.70 18.24
CA ASN A 81 12.23 5.71 17.37
C ASN A 81 12.85 4.51 18.12
N PHE A 82 13.33 4.73 19.35
CA PHE A 82 13.88 3.70 20.24
C PHE A 82 12.86 3.07 21.18
N GLU A 83 11.64 3.62 21.25
CA GLU A 83 10.57 3.03 22.07
C GLU A 83 10.04 1.72 21.44
N PRO A 84 9.53 0.77 22.26
CA PRO A 84 8.81 -0.40 21.77
C PRO A 84 7.68 -0.01 20.82
N LYS A 85 7.53 -0.76 19.72
CA LYS A 85 6.54 -0.46 18.70
C LYS A 85 5.13 -0.77 19.21
N LYS A 86 4.25 0.21 19.07
CA LYS A 86 2.83 0.10 19.39
C LYS A 86 2.10 -0.31 18.12
N PHE A 87 1.94 -1.62 17.92
CA PHE A 87 1.28 -2.18 16.75
C PHE A 87 -0.23 -2.03 16.82
N ILE A 88 -0.82 -1.67 15.69
CA ILE A 88 -2.25 -1.59 15.41
C ILE A 88 -2.56 -2.71 14.43
N LYS A 89 -3.37 -3.69 14.84
CA LYS A 89 -3.84 -4.76 13.95
C LYS A 89 -5.08 -4.31 13.20
N PHE A 90 -5.23 -4.76 11.96
CA PHE A 90 -6.39 -4.46 11.13
C PHE A 90 -6.78 -5.66 10.25
N GLY A 91 -8.06 -5.69 9.84
CA GLY A 91 -8.59 -6.72 8.94
C GLY A 91 -9.06 -8.00 9.63
N ASP A 92 -9.48 -7.91 10.90
CA ASP A 92 -10.15 -9.01 11.62
C ASP A 92 -11.46 -9.40 10.93
#